data_AF-A0A3M2AVY4-F1
#
_entry.id   AF-A0A3M2AVY4-F1
#
_cell.length_a   1.000
_cell.length_b   1.000
_cell.length_c   1.000
_cell.angle_alpha   90.00
_cell.angle_beta   90.00
_cell.angle_gamma   90.00
#
_symmetry.space_group_name_H-M   'P 1'
#
loop_
_entity.id
_entity.type
_entity.pdbx_description
1 polymer ?
#
loop_
_entity_poly.entity_id
_entity_poly.type
_entity_poly.pdbx_seq_one_letter_code
_entity_poly.pdbx_strand_id
1 'polypeptide(L)'
;MKVEELLRTLAQEKQGEVITSWKEIPIKVKLPIKWVSVEDRFVSFDIKGCKLRSFFTEHGEIYAKIKEFYFATKIFSNLRDELVLELESVVPPPPIVLREFVRVQPSEKEPVYVSFCVSDECVARAKAQDISETGIGVLLRKEEAERVISSLSELIQDAKRVHEPVEIEIELPDGSRIR
;
A
#
# COMPACT_ATOMS: atom_id res chain seq x y z
N MET A 1 -15.89 -5.08 19.51
CA MET A 1 -17.11 -4.41 19.01
C MET A 1 -17.43 -5.02 17.66
N LYS A 2 -18.67 -5.47 17.43
CA LYS A 2 -19.03 -6.16 16.18
C LYS A 2 -19.26 -5.13 15.06
N VAL A 3 -19.00 -5.52 13.81
CA VAL A 3 -19.24 -4.67 12.62
C VAL A 3 -20.70 -4.19 12.56
N GLU A 4 -21.64 -5.04 12.97
CA GLU A 4 -23.07 -4.73 13.00
C GLU A 4 -23.42 -3.58 13.97
N GLU A 5 -22.77 -3.54 15.14
CA GLU A 5 -22.96 -2.48 16.14
C GLU A 5 -22.45 -1.14 15.60
N LEU A 6 -21.30 -1.16 14.94
CA LEU A 6 -20.74 -0.02 14.24
C LEU A 6 -21.66 0.45 13.12
N LEU A 7 -22.13 -0.43 12.26
CA LEU A 7 -22.99 -0.09 11.13
C LEU A 7 -24.28 0.61 11.56
N ARG A 8 -24.86 0.25 12.71
CA ARG A 8 -26.03 0.97 13.26
C ARG A 8 -25.71 2.42 13.61
N THR A 9 -24.53 2.68 14.18
CA THR A 9 -24.06 4.04 14.45
C THR A 9 -23.74 4.78 13.15
N LEU A 10 -23.16 4.09 12.17
CA LEU A 10 -22.71 4.66 10.90
C LEU A 10 -23.87 4.89 9.91
N ALA A 11 -25.02 4.22 10.08
CA ALA A 11 -26.22 4.45 9.26
C ALA A 11 -26.78 5.88 9.38
N GLN A 12 -26.37 6.63 10.40
CA GLN A 12 -26.74 8.04 10.59
C GLN A 12 -25.78 9.00 9.88
N GLU A 13 -24.63 8.50 9.41
CA GLU A 13 -23.64 9.31 8.72
C GLU A 13 -24.09 9.62 7.29
N LYS A 14 -23.86 10.87 6.88
CA LYS A 14 -24.24 11.34 5.53
C LYS A 14 -23.16 11.15 4.49
N GLN A 15 -21.94 10.88 4.93
CA GLN A 15 -20.76 10.78 4.07
C GLN A 15 -19.75 9.78 4.64
N GLY A 16 -18.98 9.18 3.74
CA GLY A 16 -17.80 8.40 4.08
C GLY A 16 -16.69 8.66 3.06
N GLU A 17 -15.53 8.09 3.30
CA GLU A 17 -14.39 8.18 2.40
C GLU A 17 -14.10 6.79 1.83
N VAL A 18 -14.12 6.67 0.51
CA VAL A 18 -13.66 5.47 -0.19
C VAL A 18 -12.19 5.66 -0.54
N ILE A 19 -11.39 4.70 -0.14
CA ILE A 19 -9.93 4.74 -0.21
C ILE A 19 -9.48 3.57 -1.08
N THR A 20 -8.65 3.88 -2.07
CA THR A 20 -8.00 2.88 -2.92
C THR A 20 -6.63 3.40 -3.34
N SER A 21 -5.97 2.72 -4.27
CA SER A 21 -4.65 3.09 -4.76
C SER A 21 -4.58 3.01 -6.29
N TRP A 22 -3.70 3.82 -6.87
CA TRP A 22 -3.28 3.65 -8.25
C TRP A 22 -1.77 3.82 -8.35
N LYS A 23 -1.07 2.77 -8.76
CA LYS A 23 0.40 2.76 -8.84
C LYS A 23 1.06 3.31 -7.57
N GLU A 24 0.67 2.79 -6.41
CA GLU A 24 1.11 3.24 -5.07
C GLU A 24 0.64 4.64 -4.62
N ILE A 25 -0.10 5.38 -5.46
CA ILE A 25 -0.65 6.69 -5.10
C ILE A 25 -1.99 6.49 -4.36
N PRO A 26 -2.15 6.99 -3.12
CA PRO A 26 -3.44 6.92 -2.42
C PRO A 26 -4.50 7.75 -3.13
N ILE A 27 -5.63 7.12 -3.42
CA ILE A 27 -6.83 7.78 -3.92
C ILE A 27 -7.85 7.78 -2.77
N LYS A 28 -8.18 8.97 -2.27
CA LYS A 28 -9.13 9.18 -1.18
C LYS A 28 -10.28 10.03 -1.69
N VAL A 29 -11.49 9.50 -1.68
CA VAL A 29 -12.67 10.20 -2.20
C VAL A 29 -13.77 10.24 -1.15
N LYS A 30 -14.14 11.45 -0.73
CA LYS A 30 -15.33 11.65 0.12
C LYS A 30 -16.58 11.57 -0.72
N LEU A 31 -17.48 10.68 -0.36
CA LEU A 31 -18.70 10.38 -1.10
C LEU A 31 -19.92 10.39 -0.17
N PRO A 32 -21.09 10.88 -0.63
CA PRO A 32 -22.33 10.77 0.11
C PRO A 32 -22.72 9.30 0.30
N ILE A 33 -23.16 8.94 1.51
CA ILE A 33 -23.76 7.63 1.78
C ILE A 33 -25.23 7.70 1.37
N LYS A 34 -25.66 6.79 0.49
CA LYS A 34 -27.06 6.66 0.05
C LYS A 34 -27.89 5.84 1.03
N TRP A 35 -27.34 4.70 1.46
CA TRP A 35 -27.98 3.79 2.40
C TRP A 35 -26.96 2.83 3.01
N VAL A 36 -27.35 2.20 4.11
CA VAL A 36 -26.58 1.19 4.84
C VAL A 36 -27.49 0.00 5.13
N SER A 37 -27.08 -1.21 4.74
CA SER A 37 -27.70 -2.46 5.20
C SER A 37 -26.85 -3.03 6.33
N VAL A 38 -27.40 -3.05 7.55
CA VAL A 38 -26.71 -3.58 8.72
C VAL A 38 -26.62 -5.11 8.64
N GLU A 39 -27.68 -5.77 8.18
CA GLU A 39 -27.77 -7.23 8.10
C GLU A 39 -26.79 -7.78 7.07
N ASP A 40 -26.75 -7.18 5.88
CA ASP A 40 -25.85 -7.62 4.79
C ASP A 40 -24.45 -7.01 4.90
N ARG A 41 -24.24 -6.08 5.84
CA ARG A 41 -23.02 -5.30 6.02
C ARG A 41 -22.62 -4.49 4.78
N PHE A 42 -23.62 -3.93 4.09
CA PHE A 42 -23.41 -3.11 2.90
C PHE A 42 -23.47 -1.61 3.21
N VAL A 43 -22.62 -0.85 2.54
CA VAL A 43 -22.72 0.61 2.46
C VAL A 43 -22.74 1.02 1.01
N SER A 44 -23.72 1.84 0.65
CA SER A 44 -23.84 2.41 -0.69
C SER A 44 -23.42 3.88 -0.72
N PHE A 45 -22.64 4.23 -1.74
CA PHE A 45 -22.15 5.56 -2.01
C PHE A 45 -22.71 6.12 -3.32
N ASP A 46 -23.05 7.41 -3.33
CA ASP A 46 -23.34 8.13 -4.56
C ASP A 46 -22.05 8.52 -5.29
N ILE A 47 -21.85 7.98 -6.50
CA ILE A 47 -20.67 8.27 -7.33
C ILE A 47 -20.98 9.08 -8.59
N LYS A 48 -22.19 9.64 -8.73
CA LYS A 48 -22.61 10.40 -9.94
C LYS A 48 -21.63 11.50 -10.35
N GLY A 49 -21.08 12.22 -9.37
CA GLY A 49 -20.12 13.31 -9.58
C GLY A 49 -18.65 12.89 -9.45
N CYS A 50 -18.35 11.62 -9.21
CA CYS A 50 -16.99 11.17 -8.91
C CYS A 50 -16.18 11.00 -10.21
N LYS A 51 -15.26 11.93 -10.47
CA LYS A 51 -14.33 11.86 -11.61
C LYS A 51 -13.36 10.67 -11.52
N LEU A 52 -13.15 10.13 -10.32
CA LEU A 52 -12.22 9.04 -10.03
C LEU A 52 -12.90 7.67 -9.93
N ARG A 53 -14.16 7.55 -10.36
CA ARG A 53 -14.92 6.30 -10.27
C ARG A 53 -14.27 5.11 -11.01
N SER A 54 -13.44 5.38 -12.02
CA SER A 54 -12.70 4.35 -12.77
C SER A 54 -11.66 3.60 -11.94
N PHE A 55 -11.27 4.13 -10.78
CA PHE A 55 -10.32 3.48 -9.87
C PHE A 55 -10.98 2.51 -8.89
N PHE A 56 -12.31 2.47 -8.84
CA PHE A 56 -13.04 1.49 -8.03
C PHE A 56 -13.20 0.18 -8.82
N THR A 57 -12.16 -0.66 -8.80
CA THR A 57 -12.10 -1.93 -9.54
C THR A 57 -12.10 -3.14 -8.62
N GLU A 58 -12.66 -4.27 -9.08
CA GLU A 58 -12.72 -5.52 -8.31
C GLU A 58 -11.35 -6.10 -7.92
N HIS A 59 -10.29 -5.77 -8.67
CA HIS A 59 -8.95 -6.30 -8.45
C HIS A 59 -8.08 -5.42 -7.54
N GLY A 60 -8.58 -4.27 -7.08
CA GLY A 60 -7.86 -3.35 -6.22
C GLY A 60 -8.27 -3.49 -4.75
N GLU A 61 -7.36 -3.21 -3.83
CA GLU A 61 -7.73 -3.03 -2.43
C GLU A 61 -8.59 -1.78 -2.28
N ILE A 62 -9.76 -1.94 -1.68
CA ILE A 62 -10.68 -0.85 -1.41
C ILE A 62 -11.00 -0.88 0.07
N TYR A 63 -10.87 0.28 0.70
CA TYR A 63 -11.22 0.52 2.07
C TYR A 63 -12.31 1.58 2.14
N ALA A 64 -13.16 1.47 3.15
CA ALA A 64 -14.06 2.54 3.52
C ALA A 64 -13.60 3.12 4.85
N LYS A 65 -13.54 4.44 4.94
CA LYS A 65 -13.42 5.15 6.21
C LYS A 65 -14.73 5.85 6.49
N ILE A 66 -15.38 5.47 7.58
CA ILE A 66 -16.61 6.11 8.03
C ILE A 66 -16.35 6.55 9.47
N LYS A 67 -16.43 7.87 9.70
CA LYS A 67 -16.04 8.50 10.96
C LYS A 67 -14.56 8.20 11.30
N GLU A 68 -14.26 7.66 12.48
CA GLU A 68 -12.92 7.21 12.89
C GLU A 68 -12.52 5.80 12.43
N PHE A 69 -13.44 5.01 11.88
CA PHE A 69 -13.21 3.58 11.60
C PHE A 69 -12.80 3.35 10.15
N TYR A 70 -11.83 2.46 9.96
CA TYR A 70 -11.46 1.93 8.64
C TYR A 70 -11.99 0.51 8.50
N PHE A 71 -12.49 0.19 7.31
CA PHE A 71 -13.04 -1.09 6.96
C PHE A 71 -12.32 -1.64 5.74
N ALA A 72 -11.92 -2.91 5.78
CA ALA A 72 -11.60 -3.66 4.57
C ALA A 72 -12.91 -3.97 3.84
N THR A 73 -12.92 -3.80 2.51
CA THR A 73 -14.15 -3.92 1.73
C THR A 73 -13.97 -4.71 0.44
N LYS A 74 -15.10 -5.22 -0.06
CA LYS A 74 -15.23 -5.74 -1.43
C LYS A 74 -16.29 -4.94 -2.18
N ILE A 75 -16.09 -4.76 -3.49
CA ILE A 75 -17.14 -4.23 -4.34
C ILE A 75 -18.22 -5.30 -4.49
N PHE A 76 -19.41 -5.00 -3.99
CA PHE A 76 -20.60 -5.80 -4.26
C PHE A 76 -21.24 -5.36 -5.59
N SER A 77 -21.27 -4.05 -5.85
CA SER A 77 -21.80 -3.49 -7.09
C SER A 77 -21.16 -2.14 -7.40
N ASN A 78 -20.84 -1.89 -8.67
CA ASN A 78 -20.36 -0.60 -9.17
C ASN A 78 -21.10 -0.29 -10.48
N LEU A 79 -22.40 0.04 -10.37
CA LEU A 79 -23.28 0.24 -11.52
C LEU A 79 -23.85 1.66 -11.54
N ARG A 80 -23.81 2.28 -12.72
CA ARG A 80 -24.33 3.63 -12.98
C ARG A 80 -23.67 4.69 -12.08
N ASP A 81 -24.42 5.16 -11.10
CA ASP A 81 -24.10 6.28 -10.19
C ASP A 81 -24.01 5.80 -8.73
N GLU A 82 -23.81 4.49 -8.52
CA GLU A 82 -23.83 3.87 -7.21
C GLU A 82 -22.70 2.85 -7.04
N LEU A 83 -21.96 2.99 -5.94
CA LEU A 83 -20.93 2.05 -5.50
C LEU A 83 -21.41 1.41 -4.20
N VAL A 84 -21.65 0.10 -4.23
CA VAL A 84 -22.02 -0.69 -3.06
C VAL A 84 -20.81 -1.50 -2.62
N LEU A 85 -20.40 -1.29 -1.37
CA LEU A 85 -19.29 -1.98 -0.73
C LEU A 85 -19.80 -2.90 0.36
N GLU A 86 -19.30 -4.13 0.38
CA GLU A 86 -19.41 -5.05 1.52
C GLU A 86 -18.31 -4.74 2.54
N LEU A 87 -18.68 -4.47 3.79
CA LEU A 87 -17.74 -4.28 4.88
C LEU A 87 -17.37 -5.63 5.50
N GLU A 88 -16.14 -6.08 5.24
CA GLU A 88 -15.68 -7.39 5.72
C GLU A 88 -15.27 -7.34 7.19
N SER A 89 -14.45 -6.35 7.56
CA SER A 89 -13.89 -6.22 8.91
C SER A 89 -13.40 -4.81 9.19
N VAL A 90 -13.33 -4.46 10.48
CA VAL A 90 -12.65 -3.25 10.95
C VAL A 90 -11.15 -3.50 10.93
N VAL A 91 -10.40 -2.58 10.36
CA VAL A 91 -8.94 -2.66 10.22
C VAL A 91 -8.28 -1.40 10.79
N PRO A 92 -6.98 -1.46 11.17
CA PRO A 92 -6.21 -0.24 11.39
C PRO A 92 -6.16 0.61 10.10
N PRO A 93 -5.77 1.90 10.20
CA PRO A 93 -5.59 2.73 9.01
C PRO A 93 -4.67 2.03 8.00
N PRO A 94 -5.11 1.84 6.74
CA PRO A 94 -4.32 1.11 5.76
C PRO A 94 -2.96 1.80 5.53
N PRO A 95 -1.86 1.06 5.31
CA PRO A 95 -0.53 1.65 5.20
C PRO A 95 -0.46 2.82 4.21
N ILE A 96 -1.21 2.73 3.10
CA ILE A 96 -1.24 3.78 2.07
C ILE A 96 -1.75 5.13 2.57
N VAL A 97 -2.57 5.18 3.63
CA VAL A 97 -3.07 6.44 4.19
C VAL A 97 -2.12 7.06 5.20
N LEU A 98 -1.17 6.27 5.74
CA LEU A 98 -0.21 6.67 6.76
C LEU A 98 1.12 7.18 6.18
N ARG A 99 1.37 6.94 4.89
CA ARG A 99 2.63 7.33 4.23
C ARG A 99 2.75 8.85 4.15
N GLU A 100 3.92 9.35 4.49
CA GLU A 100 4.31 10.76 4.31
C GLU A 100 4.75 11.05 2.87
N PHE A 101 5.40 10.08 2.22
CA PHE A 101 5.98 10.23 0.89
C PHE A 101 5.26 9.40 -0.17
N VAL A 102 5.11 9.97 -1.36
CA VAL A 102 4.62 9.27 -2.54
C VAL A 102 5.67 8.23 -2.95
N ARG A 103 5.17 7.06 -3.35
CA ARG A 103 6.00 6.00 -3.94
C ARG A 103 5.71 5.87 -5.42
N VAL A 104 6.74 5.62 -6.19
CA VAL A 104 6.66 5.36 -7.63
C VAL A 104 7.16 3.96 -7.92
N GLN A 105 6.44 3.27 -8.81
CA GLN A 105 6.81 1.94 -9.27
C GLN A 105 7.59 2.06 -10.59
N PRO A 106 8.83 1.55 -10.67
CA PRO A 106 9.58 1.45 -11.93
C PRO A 106 8.83 0.59 -12.96
N SER A 107 8.95 0.93 -14.24
CA SER A 107 8.32 0.14 -15.30
C SER A 107 9.11 -1.12 -15.62
N GLU A 108 8.48 -2.12 -16.23
CA GLU A 108 9.20 -3.30 -16.74
C GLU A 108 10.20 -2.96 -17.85
N LYS A 109 9.96 -1.89 -18.61
CA LYS A 109 10.84 -1.44 -19.70
C LYS A 109 12.04 -0.65 -19.21
N GLU A 110 11.88 0.01 -18.06
CA GLU A 110 12.87 0.86 -17.43
C GLU A 110 13.02 0.43 -15.95
N PRO A 111 13.59 -0.77 -15.70
CA PRO A 111 13.73 -1.28 -14.36
C PRO A 111 14.83 -0.53 -13.61
N VAL A 112 14.63 -0.39 -12.30
CA VAL A 112 15.67 0.04 -11.36
C VAL A 112 16.09 -1.17 -10.55
N TYR A 113 17.39 -1.37 -10.38
CA TYR A 113 17.94 -2.44 -9.55
C TYR A 113 18.64 -1.87 -8.32
N VAL A 114 18.64 -2.65 -7.26
CA VAL A 114 19.19 -2.30 -5.95
C VAL A 114 20.13 -3.41 -5.54
N SER A 115 21.38 -3.05 -5.25
CA SER A 115 22.39 -3.97 -4.74
C SER A 115 22.70 -3.63 -3.28
N PHE A 116 22.73 -4.66 -2.43
CA PHE A 116 23.12 -4.54 -1.03
C PHE A 116 24.60 -4.84 -0.91
N CYS A 117 25.42 -3.88 -0.47
CA CYS A 117 26.86 -4.02 -0.46
C CYS A 117 27.44 -3.83 0.95
N VAL A 118 28.36 -4.72 1.31
CA VAL A 118 29.11 -4.73 2.56
C VAL A 118 30.58 -4.67 2.21
N SER A 119 31.29 -3.64 2.68
CA SER A 119 32.74 -3.49 2.47
C SER A 119 33.15 -3.64 0.99
N ASP A 120 32.40 -3.00 0.08
CA ASP A 120 32.55 -3.03 -1.39
C ASP A 120 32.13 -4.33 -2.12
N GLU A 121 31.67 -5.35 -1.40
CA GLU A 121 31.12 -6.57 -2.00
C GLU A 121 29.58 -6.56 -1.94
N CYS A 122 28.93 -6.69 -3.09
CA CYS A 122 27.49 -6.74 -3.17
C CYS A 122 26.95 -8.17 -3.02
N VAL A 123 26.17 -8.39 -1.96
CA VAL A 123 25.72 -9.71 -1.51
C VAL A 123 24.38 -10.14 -2.12
N ALA A 124 23.58 -9.17 -2.57
CA ALA A 124 22.34 -9.41 -3.29
C ALA A 124 22.03 -8.25 -4.23
N ARG A 125 21.36 -8.56 -5.35
CA ARG A 125 20.80 -7.59 -6.30
C ARG A 125 19.34 -7.93 -6.54
N ALA A 126 18.44 -6.96 -6.36
CA ALA A 126 17.01 -7.12 -6.55
C ALA A 126 16.44 -6.01 -7.40
N LYS A 127 15.30 -6.28 -8.05
CA LYS A 127 14.54 -5.24 -8.73
C LYS A 127 13.81 -4.39 -7.67
N ALA A 128 13.87 -3.07 -7.82
CA ALA A 128 13.07 -2.16 -7.02
C ALA A 128 11.58 -2.37 -7.33
N GLN A 129 10.79 -2.63 -6.28
CA GLN A 129 9.34 -2.73 -6.34
C GLN A 129 8.70 -1.34 -6.31
N ASP A 130 9.16 -0.48 -5.40
CA ASP A 130 8.72 0.90 -5.26
C ASP A 130 9.86 1.79 -4.75
N ILE A 131 9.79 3.10 -5.03
CA ILE A 131 10.78 4.09 -4.62
C ILE A 131 10.07 5.32 -4.07
N SER A 132 10.53 5.85 -2.94
CA SER A 132 10.12 7.15 -2.37
C SER A 132 11.34 8.01 -2.06
N GLU A 133 11.11 9.26 -1.66
CA GLU A 133 12.16 10.19 -1.23
C GLU A 133 13.07 9.64 -0.12
N THR A 134 12.55 8.76 0.75
CA THR A 134 13.26 8.27 1.93
C THR A 134 13.61 6.79 1.90
N GLY A 135 13.27 6.07 0.84
CA GLY A 135 13.52 4.63 0.82
C GLY A 135 13.02 3.90 -0.42
N ILE A 136 13.49 2.66 -0.55
CA ILE A 136 13.24 1.77 -1.69
C ILE A 136 12.69 0.44 -1.19
N GLY A 137 11.53 0.03 -1.71
CA GLY A 137 11.01 -1.31 -1.53
C GLY A 137 11.65 -2.27 -2.53
N VAL A 138 12.12 -3.42 -2.07
CA VAL A 138 12.63 -4.50 -2.92
C VAL A 138 11.90 -5.80 -2.61
N LEU A 139 11.82 -6.68 -3.61
CA LEU A 139 11.32 -8.03 -3.41
C LEU A 139 12.47 -9.02 -3.65
N LEU A 140 12.91 -9.65 -2.57
CA LEU A 140 13.99 -10.64 -2.57
C LEU A 140 13.41 -12.05 -2.61
N ARG A 141 14.07 -12.95 -3.34
CA ARG A 141 13.83 -14.39 -3.22
C ARG A 141 14.36 -14.88 -1.87
N LYS A 142 13.89 -16.04 -1.43
CA LYS A 142 14.29 -16.63 -0.15
C LYS A 142 15.81 -16.73 -0.01
N GLU A 143 16.49 -17.22 -1.04
CA GLU A 143 17.95 -17.42 -1.04
C GLU A 143 18.72 -16.09 -1.05
N GLU A 144 18.13 -15.03 -1.59
CA GLU A 144 18.72 -13.67 -1.59
C GLU A 144 18.52 -13.01 -0.22
N ALA A 145 17.33 -13.15 0.36
CA ALA A 145 17.02 -12.65 1.70
C ALA A 145 17.91 -13.33 2.77
N GLU A 146 18.08 -14.66 2.68
CA GLU A 146 18.98 -15.41 3.58
C GLU A 146 20.41 -14.89 3.46
N ARG A 147 20.92 -14.66 2.25
CA ARG A 147 22.26 -14.08 2.04
C ARG A 147 22.42 -12.71 2.68
N VAL A 148 21.48 -11.80 2.45
CA VAL A 148 21.50 -10.46 3.07
C VAL A 148 21.48 -10.57 4.59
N ILE A 149 20.59 -11.36 5.16
CA ILE A 149 20.46 -11.53 6.62
C ILE A 149 21.74 -12.14 7.22
N SER A 150 22.33 -13.14 6.55
CA SER A 150 23.59 -13.74 6.99
C SER A 150 24.73 -12.72 7.00
N SER A 151 24.91 -11.96 5.91
CA SER A 151 25.94 -10.92 5.84
C SER A 151 25.75 -9.82 6.89
N LEU A 152 24.50 -9.40 7.15
CA LEU A 152 24.20 -8.45 8.23
C LEU A 152 24.47 -9.04 9.63
N SER A 153 24.18 -10.32 9.82
CA SER A 153 24.41 -11.00 11.10
C SER A 153 25.89 -11.16 11.40
N GLU A 154 26.72 -11.47 10.38
CA GLU A 154 28.18 -11.53 10.50
C GLU A 154 28.77 -10.19 10.91
N LEU A 155 28.28 -9.08 10.34
CA LEU A 155 28.67 -7.72 10.73
C LEU A 155 28.33 -7.41 12.20
N ILE A 156 27.16 -7.87 12.68
CA ILE A 156 26.73 -7.62 14.06
C ILE A 156 27.51 -8.45 15.07
N GLN A 157 27.93 -9.67 14.68
CA GLN A 157 28.69 -10.57 15.55
C GLN A 157 30.17 -10.19 15.64
N ASP A 158 30.72 -9.57 14.59
CA ASP A 158 32.07 -9.02 14.63
C ASP A 158 32.07 -7.61 15.23
N ALA A 159 32.43 -7.51 16.50
CA ALA A 159 32.50 -6.24 17.24
C ALA A 159 33.40 -5.18 16.57
N LYS A 160 34.30 -5.57 15.65
CA LYS A 160 35.12 -4.63 14.87
C LYS A 160 34.40 -4.08 13.63
N ARG A 161 33.39 -4.78 13.14
CA ARG A 161 32.69 -4.50 11.87
C ARG A 161 31.26 -4.01 12.05
N VAL A 162 30.72 -4.00 13.27
CA VAL A 162 29.35 -3.52 13.55
C VAL A 162 29.10 -2.05 13.17
N HIS A 163 30.18 -1.29 13.00
CA HIS A 163 30.13 0.11 12.57
C HIS A 163 30.25 0.28 11.05
N GLU A 164 30.52 -0.78 10.29
CA GLU A 164 30.64 -0.72 8.83
C GLU A 164 29.27 -0.38 8.24
N PRO A 165 29.18 0.66 7.39
CA PRO A 165 27.92 1.01 6.76
C PRO A 165 27.52 -0.08 5.76
N VAL A 166 26.25 -0.44 5.80
CA VAL A 166 25.62 -1.22 4.73
C VAL A 166 25.22 -0.21 3.67
N GLU A 167 25.85 -0.30 2.52
CA GLU A 167 25.60 0.62 1.42
C GLU A 167 24.65 0.00 0.42
N ILE A 168 23.86 0.87 -0.21
CA ILE A 168 22.91 0.48 -1.23
C ILE A 168 23.35 1.12 -2.53
N GLU A 169 23.68 0.30 -3.53
CA GLU A 169 23.94 0.78 -4.89
C GLU A 169 22.66 0.67 -5.72
N ILE A 170 22.22 1.77 -6.30
CA ILE A 170 21.03 1.88 -7.15
C ILE A 170 21.49 1.98 -8.61
N GLU A 171 21.07 1.03 -9.43
CA GLU A 171 21.32 1.03 -10.88
C GLU A 171 20.08 1.54 -11.61
N LEU A 172 20.25 2.64 -12.34
CA LEU A 172 19.20 3.31 -13.11
C LEU A 172 19.05 2.70 -14.52
N PRO A 173 17.92 2.97 -15.21
CA PRO A 173 17.66 2.38 -16.54
C PRO A 173 18.69 2.74 -17.62
N ASP A 174 19.39 3.86 -17.47
CA ASP A 174 20.47 4.29 -18.38
C ASP A 174 21.83 3.61 -18.07
N GLY A 175 21.87 2.72 -17.09
CA GLY A 175 23.06 2.02 -16.62
C GLY A 175 23.91 2.83 -15.64
N SER A 176 23.51 4.06 -15.31
CA SER A 176 24.18 4.83 -14.26
C SER A 176 23.94 4.23 -12.88
N ARG A 177 24.88 4.46 -11.96
CA ARG A 177 24.85 3.92 -10.60
C ARG A 177 24.97 5.04 -9.59
N ILE A 178 24.13 4.97 -8.55
CA ILE A 178 24.10 5.89 -7.42
C ILE A 178 24.40 5.07 -6.16
N ARG A 179 25.32 5.54 -5.34
CA ARG A 179 25.72 4.91 -4.08
C ARG A 179 25.62 5.93 -2.95
#